data_AF-A0A016S998-F1
#
_entry.id   AF-A0A016S998-F1
#
_cell.length_a   1.000
_cell.length_b   1.000
_cell.length_c   1.000
_cell.angle_alpha   90.00
_cell.angle_beta   90.00
_cell.angle_gamma   90.00
#
_symmetry.space_group_name_H-M   'P 1'
#
loop_
_entity.id
_entity.type
_entity.pdbx_description
1 polymer ?
#
loop_
_entity_poly.entity_id
_entity_poly.type
_entity_poly.pdbx_seq_one_letter_code
_entity_poly.pdbx_strand_id
1 'polypeptide(L)'
;MEQIRQEWDCNIEVIAHEALTNCTALPESGIDVNGVGLDFRLGTISTRKEFDVLAESKKLLTKWYNEVKQNDIPPGLSYKPAYHNFCAIVRDDARGMACTYTTVCGDGTKMLCVYSAPAKIEEPTPGRAMNIEEIGNYNMPLQDALELAITTWWRQVETEGIPADLMYTGAMASEGKITKFVNMASENIDSVGCAVTRCKEIGKIRVVCEYNTVPGKDEVVYTKATKKPCSGCTQIKKTCGTHYSEGLCV
;
A
#
# COMPACT_ATOMS: atom_id res chain seq x y z
N MET A 1 -1.34 3.11 -15.44
CA MET A 1 -1.96 2.68 -14.17
C MET A 1 -3.25 1.98 -14.50
N GLU A 2 -3.38 0.73 -14.07
CA GLU A 2 -4.58 -0.06 -14.24
C GLU A 2 -5.48 0.23 -13.02
N GLN A 3 -6.64 0.84 -13.25
CA GLN A 3 -7.56 1.20 -12.17
C GLN A 3 -8.12 -0.08 -11.54
N ILE A 4 -8.00 -0.21 -10.22
CA ILE A 4 -8.48 -1.40 -9.54
C ILE A 4 -10.01 -1.37 -9.50
N ARG A 5 -10.64 -2.42 -10.04
CA ARG A 5 -12.10 -2.58 -9.99
C ARG A 5 -12.52 -2.84 -8.54
N GLN A 6 -13.45 -2.03 -8.04
CA GLN A 6 -14.17 -2.28 -6.81
C GLN A 6 -15.09 -3.51 -6.94
N GLU A 7 -15.11 -4.34 -5.91
CA GLU A 7 -15.89 -5.58 -5.84
C GLU A 7 -16.95 -5.46 -4.74
N TRP A 8 -18.15 -5.95 -5.03
CA TRP A 8 -19.24 -5.96 -4.06
C TRP A 8 -18.92 -6.92 -2.90
N ASP A 9 -18.92 -6.42 -1.67
CA ASP A 9 -18.71 -7.21 -0.46
C ASP A 9 -19.98 -7.25 0.39
N CYS A 10 -20.60 -8.42 0.50
CA CYS A 10 -21.82 -8.63 1.26
C CYS A 10 -21.65 -8.34 2.77
N ASN A 11 -20.45 -8.52 3.34
CA ASN A 11 -20.21 -8.17 4.75
C ASN A 11 -20.23 -6.65 4.93
N ILE A 12 -19.63 -5.91 3.99
CA ILE A 12 -19.69 -4.44 3.96
C ILE A 12 -21.13 -3.97 3.75
N GLU A 13 -21.93 -4.68 2.97
CA GLU A 13 -23.35 -4.37 2.77
C GLU A 13 -24.13 -4.45 4.10
N VAL A 14 -23.88 -5.49 4.89
CA VAL A 14 -24.48 -5.64 6.23
C VAL A 14 -24.04 -4.51 7.16
N ILE A 15 -22.74 -4.19 7.20
CA ILE A 15 -22.21 -3.07 7.99
C ILE A 15 -22.89 -1.75 7.59
N ALA A 16 -23.01 -1.49 6.29
CA ALA A 16 -23.70 -0.32 5.77
C ALA A 16 -25.17 -0.30 6.21
N HIS A 17 -25.85 -1.45 6.14
CA HIS A 17 -27.26 -1.56 6.49
C HIS A 17 -27.47 -1.22 7.96
N GLU A 18 -26.75 -1.88 8.85
CA GLU A 18 -26.83 -1.65 10.29
C GLU A 18 -26.53 -0.19 10.65
N ALA A 19 -25.43 0.36 10.12
CA ALA A 19 -25.04 1.75 10.35
C ALA A 19 -26.11 2.74 9.90
N LEU A 20 -26.71 2.51 8.73
CA LEU A 20 -27.72 3.42 8.18
C LEU A 20 -29.09 3.28 8.88
N THR A 21 -29.51 2.07 9.23
CA THR A 21 -30.82 1.83 9.87
C THR A 21 -30.89 2.24 11.33
N ASN A 22 -29.74 2.44 11.99
CA ASN A 22 -29.69 2.95 13.37
C ASN A 22 -30.11 4.43 13.48
N CYS A 23 -30.22 5.15 12.37
CA CYS A 23 -30.69 6.55 12.32
C CYS A 23 -29.91 7.52 13.21
N THR A 24 -28.65 7.21 13.50
CA THR A 24 -27.71 8.07 14.22
C THR A 24 -26.79 8.81 13.25
N ALA A 25 -26.17 9.89 13.71
CA ALA A 25 -25.13 10.57 12.94
C ALA A 25 -23.92 9.64 12.79
N LEU A 26 -23.44 9.47 11.56
CA LEU A 26 -22.21 8.72 11.28
C LEU A 26 -20.99 9.58 11.66
N PRO A 27 -19.99 9.01 12.36
CA PRO A 27 -18.81 9.75 12.78
C PRO A 27 -17.92 10.15 11.59
N GLU A 28 -17.31 11.32 11.65
CA GLU A 28 -16.39 11.79 10.60
C GLU A 28 -15.15 10.91 10.43
N SER A 29 -14.78 10.15 11.46
CA SER A 29 -13.66 9.20 11.45
C SER A 29 -13.92 7.93 10.62
N GLY A 30 -15.13 7.75 10.09
CA GLY A 30 -15.54 6.52 9.41
C GLY A 30 -16.23 5.51 10.33
N ILE A 31 -16.75 4.43 9.75
CA ILE A 31 -17.47 3.37 10.48
C ILE A 31 -16.45 2.41 11.09
N ASP A 32 -16.34 2.38 12.42
CA ASP A 32 -15.38 1.49 13.10
C ASP A 32 -15.84 0.03 13.06
N VAL A 33 -14.96 -0.84 12.57
CA VAL A 33 -15.13 -2.29 12.59
C VAL A 33 -13.85 -2.90 13.14
N ASN A 34 -13.89 -3.38 14.38
CA ASN A 34 -12.74 -3.98 15.08
C ASN A 34 -11.50 -3.06 15.12
N GLY A 35 -11.69 -1.75 15.36
CA GLY A 35 -10.60 -0.77 15.39
C GLY A 35 -10.12 -0.29 14.01
N VAL A 36 -10.83 -0.68 12.94
CA VAL A 36 -10.58 -0.23 11.57
C VAL A 36 -11.69 0.72 11.14
N GLY A 37 -11.34 1.98 10.86
CA GLY A 37 -12.28 2.96 10.31
C GLY A 37 -12.53 2.76 8.82
N LEU A 38 -13.73 2.30 8.46
CA LEU A 38 -14.19 2.16 7.09
C LEU A 38 -14.67 3.51 6.55
N ASP A 39 -14.26 3.83 5.32
CA ASP A 39 -14.69 5.05 4.65
C ASP A 39 -16.14 4.90 4.14
N PHE A 40 -16.92 5.98 4.13
CA PHE A 40 -18.33 5.91 3.70
C PHE A 40 -18.80 7.18 2.99
N ARG A 41 -19.81 7.05 2.12
CA ARG A 41 -20.51 8.16 1.49
C ARG A 41 -22.01 8.04 1.74
N LEU A 42 -22.59 9.10 2.31
CA LEU A 42 -24.00 9.19 2.65
C LEU A 42 -24.67 10.23 1.75
N GLY A 43 -25.83 9.91 1.20
CA GLY A 43 -26.62 10.85 0.42
C GLY A 43 -28.10 10.53 0.44
N THR A 44 -28.93 11.52 0.13
CA THR A 44 -30.37 11.35 0.00
C THR A 44 -30.72 11.00 -1.45
N ILE A 45 -31.35 9.85 -1.67
CA ILE A 45 -31.84 9.41 -2.98
C ILE A 45 -33.09 10.22 -3.35
N SER A 46 -34.06 10.31 -2.43
CA SER A 46 -35.33 10.97 -2.68
C SER A 46 -36.02 11.31 -1.35
N THR A 47 -36.69 12.45 -1.29
CA THR A 47 -37.62 12.81 -0.19
C THR A 47 -39.07 12.47 -0.53
N ARG A 48 -39.34 12.03 -1.77
CA ARG A 48 -40.67 11.63 -2.23
C ARG A 48 -41.00 10.21 -1.76
N LYS A 49 -42.29 9.95 -1.53
CA LYS A 49 -42.81 8.62 -1.18
C LYS A 49 -42.73 7.63 -2.35
N GLU A 50 -43.07 8.09 -3.55
CA GLU A 50 -43.00 7.30 -4.78
C GLU A 50 -41.92 7.86 -5.69
N PHE A 51 -40.97 7.01 -6.07
CA PHE A 51 -39.88 7.31 -6.97
C PHE A 51 -39.26 6.00 -7.48
N ASP A 52 -38.53 6.08 -8.58
CA ASP A 52 -37.71 4.97 -9.08
C ASP A 52 -36.36 4.97 -8.34
N VAL A 53 -36.15 3.97 -7.49
CA VAL A 53 -34.94 3.83 -6.69
C VAL A 53 -33.68 3.69 -7.54
N LEU A 54 -33.77 3.00 -8.69
CA LEU A 54 -32.63 2.80 -9.58
C LEU A 54 -32.26 4.12 -10.26
N ALA A 55 -33.26 4.84 -10.79
CA ALA A 55 -33.05 6.10 -11.48
C ALA A 55 -32.49 7.17 -10.54
N GLU A 56 -33.04 7.32 -9.33
CA GLU A 56 -32.59 8.33 -8.38
C GLU A 56 -31.23 7.96 -7.75
N SER A 57 -30.96 6.67 -7.47
CA SER A 57 -29.63 6.23 -7.04
C SER A 57 -28.57 6.52 -8.10
N LYS A 58 -28.87 6.27 -9.38
CA LYS A 58 -27.97 6.60 -10.50
C LYS A 58 -27.70 8.11 -10.57
N LYS A 59 -28.70 8.96 -10.34
CA LYS A 59 -28.51 10.42 -10.27
C LYS A 59 -27.59 10.81 -9.12
N LEU A 60 -27.76 10.22 -7.93
CA LEU A 60 -26.91 10.48 -6.78
C LEU A 60 -25.45 10.08 -7.04
N LEU A 61 -25.21 8.85 -7.52
CA LEU A 61 -23.86 8.38 -7.88
C LEU A 61 -23.22 9.25 -8.99
N THR A 62 -24.02 9.68 -9.98
CA THR A 62 -23.56 10.59 -11.03
C THR A 62 -23.18 11.96 -10.46
N LYS A 63 -23.94 12.47 -9.48
CA LYS A 63 -23.63 13.71 -8.78
C LYS A 63 -22.31 13.60 -8.02
N TRP A 64 -22.12 12.52 -7.26
CA TRP A 64 -20.86 12.23 -6.56
C TRP A 64 -19.67 12.17 -7.52
N TYR A 65 -19.80 11.42 -8.62
CA TYR A 65 -18.74 11.31 -9.62
C TYR A 65 -18.41 12.67 -10.26
N ASN A 66 -19.41 13.51 -10.51
CA ASN A 66 -19.22 14.82 -11.13
C ASN A 66 -18.55 15.86 -10.22
N GLU A 67 -18.24 15.57 -8.95
CA GLU A 67 -17.38 16.44 -8.14
C GLU A 67 -16.04 16.70 -8.81
N VAL A 68 -15.53 15.75 -9.60
CA VAL A 68 -14.32 15.91 -10.42
C VAL A 68 -14.40 17.07 -11.42
N LYS A 69 -15.61 17.39 -11.90
CA LYS A 69 -15.85 18.48 -12.86
C LYS A 69 -16.06 19.83 -12.16
N GLN A 70 -16.34 19.78 -10.85
CA GLN A 70 -16.67 20.95 -10.04
C GLN A 70 -15.46 21.47 -9.25
N ASN A 71 -14.38 20.69 -9.22
CA ASN A 71 -13.20 20.97 -8.41
C ASN A 71 -11.92 20.87 -9.25
N ASP A 72 -10.91 21.65 -8.86
CA ASP A 72 -9.57 21.56 -9.41
C ASP A 72 -8.81 20.37 -8.78
N ILE A 73 -8.50 19.37 -9.61
CA ILE A 73 -7.86 18.13 -9.17
C ILE A 73 -6.34 18.28 -9.33
N PRO A 74 -5.57 18.25 -8.24
CA PRO A 74 -4.14 18.50 -8.30
C PRO A 74 -3.41 17.41 -9.10
N PRO A 75 -2.30 17.75 -9.77
CA PRO A 75 -1.36 16.76 -10.27
C PRO A 75 -0.91 15.86 -9.11
N GLY A 76 -1.17 14.55 -9.23
CA GLY A 76 -0.94 13.57 -8.17
C GLY A 76 -2.20 13.02 -7.50
N LEU A 77 -3.40 13.48 -7.89
CA LEU A 77 -4.69 12.88 -7.47
C LEU A 77 -4.88 12.81 -5.94
N SER A 78 -4.32 13.76 -5.18
CA SER A 78 -4.41 13.75 -3.73
C SER A 78 -5.83 14.01 -3.23
N TYR A 79 -6.20 13.33 -2.15
CA TYR A 79 -7.49 13.50 -1.48
C TYR A 79 -7.70 14.93 -0.99
N LYS A 80 -8.90 15.48 -1.18
CA LYS A 80 -9.38 16.68 -0.48
C LYS A 80 -10.85 16.52 -0.07
N PRO A 81 -11.27 17.15 1.04
CA PRO A 81 -12.68 17.13 1.48
C PRO A 81 -13.68 17.64 0.44
N ALA A 82 -13.29 18.56 -0.45
CA ALA A 82 -14.19 19.17 -1.44
C ALA A 82 -14.72 18.21 -2.52
N TYR A 83 -14.07 17.05 -2.72
CA TYR A 83 -14.44 16.04 -3.71
C TYR A 83 -14.32 14.60 -3.15
N HIS A 84 -14.61 14.45 -1.85
CA HIS A 84 -14.46 13.19 -1.14
C HIS A 84 -15.35 12.07 -1.72
N ASN A 85 -16.56 12.38 -2.22
CA ASN A 85 -17.43 11.36 -2.83
C ASN A 85 -16.78 10.83 -4.11
N PHE A 86 -16.25 11.70 -4.96
CA PHE A 86 -15.48 11.29 -6.13
C PHE A 86 -14.26 10.44 -5.75
N CYS A 87 -13.46 10.86 -4.76
CA CYS A 87 -12.31 10.09 -4.27
C CYS A 87 -12.68 8.64 -3.91
N ALA A 88 -13.81 8.43 -3.20
CA ALA A 88 -14.23 7.09 -2.82
C ALA A 88 -14.63 6.21 -4.02
N ILE A 89 -15.20 6.79 -5.08
CA ILE A 89 -15.59 6.06 -6.29
C ILE A 89 -14.36 5.62 -7.09
N VAL A 90 -13.30 6.44 -7.13
CA VAL A 90 -12.14 6.21 -8.00
C VAL A 90 -10.90 5.67 -7.28
N ARG A 91 -10.96 5.49 -5.95
CA ARG A 91 -9.84 4.98 -5.15
C ARG A 91 -9.32 3.63 -5.66
N ASP A 92 -8.01 3.46 -5.56
CA ASP A 92 -7.26 2.28 -6.00
C ASP A 92 -6.51 1.58 -4.85
N ASP A 93 -6.72 2.04 -3.62
CA ASP A 93 -6.10 1.52 -2.40
C ASP A 93 -6.97 0.48 -1.67
N ALA A 94 -8.16 0.19 -2.19
CA ALA A 94 -9.18 -0.71 -1.64
C ALA A 94 -10.14 -1.21 -2.73
N ARG A 95 -10.61 -2.46 -2.66
CA ARG A 95 -11.60 -3.04 -3.60
C ARG A 95 -12.96 -3.28 -2.99
N GLY A 96 -13.04 -3.68 -1.73
CA GLY A 96 -14.31 -4.00 -1.08
C GLY A 96 -15.18 -2.75 -1.01
N MET A 97 -16.39 -2.83 -1.55
CA MET A 97 -17.40 -1.80 -1.34
C MET A 97 -18.79 -2.41 -1.37
N ALA A 98 -19.74 -1.76 -0.70
CA ALA A 98 -21.14 -2.06 -0.87
C ALA A 98 -21.98 -0.84 -0.53
N CYS A 99 -23.19 -0.80 -1.09
CA CYS A 99 -24.15 0.25 -0.81
C CYS A 99 -25.47 -0.34 -0.33
N THR A 100 -26.16 0.38 0.55
CA THR A 100 -27.52 0.07 0.99
C THR A 100 -28.36 1.33 0.96
N TYR A 101 -29.67 1.18 1.07
CA TYR A 101 -30.58 2.31 1.26
C TYR A 101 -31.68 1.97 2.28
N THR A 102 -32.21 2.99 2.94
CA THR A 102 -33.31 2.83 3.89
C THR A 102 -34.26 4.02 3.88
N THR A 103 -35.50 3.77 4.26
CA THR A 103 -36.54 4.78 4.52
C THR A 103 -36.89 4.90 6.00
N VAL A 104 -36.26 4.09 6.87
CA VAL A 104 -36.66 3.92 8.28
C VAL A 104 -36.48 5.21 9.10
N CYS A 105 -35.56 6.09 8.72
CA CYS A 105 -35.22 7.30 9.47
C CYS A 105 -36.15 8.51 9.22
N GLY A 106 -37.16 8.38 8.37
CA GLY A 106 -38.25 9.37 8.21
C GLY A 106 -37.91 10.65 7.43
N ASP A 107 -36.64 10.95 7.16
CA ASP A 107 -36.19 12.16 6.44
C ASP A 107 -35.89 11.91 4.96
N GLY A 108 -36.64 10.98 4.37
CA GLY A 108 -36.48 10.52 2.98
C GLY A 108 -35.74 9.20 2.89
N THR A 109 -35.48 8.77 1.66
CA THR A 109 -34.68 7.57 1.36
C THR A 109 -33.22 7.96 1.31
N LYS A 110 -32.41 7.42 2.21
CA LYS A 110 -30.96 7.62 2.25
C LYS A 110 -30.23 6.44 1.64
N MET A 111 -29.11 6.71 0.98
CA MET A 111 -28.15 5.72 0.51
C MET A 111 -26.85 5.88 1.27
N LEU A 112 -26.30 4.77 1.75
CA LEU A 112 -24.97 4.70 2.34
C LEU A 112 -24.14 3.72 1.52
N CYS A 113 -23.02 4.19 1.00
CA CYS A 113 -21.98 3.34 0.43
C CYS A 113 -20.81 3.28 1.40
N VAL A 114 -20.36 2.09 1.74
CA VAL A 114 -19.20 1.85 2.62
C VAL A 114 -18.10 1.18 1.80
N TYR A 115 -16.86 1.54 2.10
CA TYR A 115 -15.68 1.09 1.38
C TYR A 115 -14.70 0.47 2.37
N SER A 116 -14.06 -0.63 1.99
CA SER A 116 -13.04 -1.27 2.80
C SER A 116 -11.91 -0.28 3.10
N ALA A 117 -11.30 -0.41 4.28
CA ALA A 117 -10.14 0.38 4.61
C ALA A 117 -9.01 0.10 3.61
N PRO A 118 -8.14 1.09 3.31
CA PRO A 118 -6.94 0.83 2.56
C PRO A 118 -6.14 -0.24 3.29
N ALA A 119 -5.75 -1.32 2.60
CA ALA A 119 -4.71 -2.17 3.16
C ALA A 119 -3.43 -1.33 3.13
N LYS A 120 -2.93 -0.85 4.27
CA LYS A 120 -1.65 -0.13 4.34
C LYS A 120 -0.52 -1.09 4.66
N ILE A 121 0.69 -0.75 4.22
CA ILE A 121 1.91 -1.37 4.72
C ILE A 121 2.39 -0.45 5.84
N GLU A 122 2.67 -1.00 7.01
CA GLU A 122 3.17 -0.22 8.14
C GLU A 122 4.61 0.26 7.88
N GLU A 123 5.00 1.33 8.55
CA GLU A 123 6.39 1.80 8.56
C GLU A 123 7.32 0.73 9.17
N PRO A 124 8.61 0.70 8.80
CA PRO A 124 9.54 -0.24 9.39
C PRO A 124 9.63 -0.07 10.90
N THR A 125 9.90 -1.17 11.59
CA THR A 125 10.26 -1.14 13.00
C THR A 125 11.37 -0.09 13.22
N PRO A 126 11.31 0.75 14.28
CA PRO A 126 12.32 1.79 14.50
C PRO A 126 13.75 1.26 14.46
N GLY A 127 14.59 1.88 13.63
CA GLY A 127 15.99 1.49 13.42
C GLY A 127 16.22 0.43 12.35
N ARG A 128 15.18 -0.04 11.66
CA ARG A 128 15.26 -1.04 10.59
C ARG A 128 14.96 -0.44 9.22
N ALA A 129 15.59 -0.98 8.17
CA ALA A 129 15.24 -0.67 6.79
C ALA A 129 14.15 -1.61 6.27
N MET A 130 13.42 -1.19 5.23
CA MET A 130 12.41 -2.02 4.59
C MET A 130 12.45 -1.88 3.07
N ASN A 131 12.29 -3.01 2.39
CA ASN A 131 11.97 -3.10 0.97
C ASN A 131 10.53 -3.58 0.79
N ILE A 132 9.81 -2.91 -0.12
CA ILE A 132 8.42 -3.23 -0.45
C ILE A 132 8.31 -3.45 -1.95
N GLU A 133 7.57 -4.48 -2.36
CA GLU A 133 7.11 -4.66 -3.73
C GLU A 133 5.60 -4.96 -3.75
N GLU A 134 4.86 -4.26 -4.61
CA GLU A 134 3.45 -4.51 -4.85
C GLU A 134 3.26 -5.07 -6.26
N ILE A 135 2.79 -6.32 -6.35
CA ILE A 135 2.64 -7.04 -7.61
C ILE A 135 1.15 -7.13 -7.96
N GLY A 136 0.75 -6.54 -9.09
CA GLY A 136 -0.64 -6.53 -9.55
C GLY A 136 -1.18 -7.90 -9.98
N ASN A 137 -0.31 -8.83 -10.38
CA ASN A 137 -0.71 -10.22 -10.66
C ASN A 137 -0.96 -10.98 -9.35
N TYR A 138 -2.11 -10.72 -8.71
CA TYR A 138 -2.46 -11.33 -7.44
C TYR A 138 -2.83 -12.81 -7.52
N ASN A 139 -2.65 -13.49 -8.66
CA ASN A 139 -2.78 -14.94 -8.82
C ASN A 139 -1.42 -15.65 -8.93
N MET A 140 -0.31 -14.90 -8.99
CA MET A 140 1.05 -15.45 -9.02
C MET A 140 1.33 -16.34 -7.78
N PRO A 141 2.11 -17.42 -7.91
CA PRO A 141 2.65 -18.16 -6.77
C PRO A 141 3.44 -17.23 -5.83
N LEU A 142 3.32 -17.42 -4.52
CA LEU A 142 3.97 -16.51 -3.56
C LEU A 142 5.50 -16.57 -3.64
N GLN A 143 6.06 -17.74 -3.99
CA GLN A 143 7.51 -17.90 -4.20
C GLN A 143 8.00 -17.07 -5.40
N ASP A 144 7.31 -17.17 -6.54
CA ASP A 144 7.62 -16.37 -7.73
C ASP A 144 7.48 -14.87 -7.47
N ALA A 145 6.50 -14.47 -6.66
CA ALA A 145 6.33 -13.08 -6.25
C ALA A 145 7.52 -12.59 -5.41
N LEU A 146 8.03 -13.42 -4.48
CA LEU A 146 9.23 -13.10 -3.71
C LEU A 146 10.47 -13.00 -4.62
N GLU A 147 10.65 -13.94 -5.54
CA GLU A 147 11.76 -13.93 -6.50
C GLU A 147 11.72 -12.68 -7.40
N LEU A 148 10.53 -12.31 -7.90
CA LEU A 148 10.33 -11.11 -8.69
C LEU A 148 10.68 -9.85 -7.89
N ALA A 149 10.24 -9.76 -6.64
CA ALA A 149 10.54 -8.62 -5.77
C ALA A 149 12.05 -8.47 -5.52
N ILE A 150 12.71 -9.54 -5.07
CA ILE A 150 14.16 -9.59 -4.85
C ILE A 150 14.92 -9.18 -6.11
N THR A 151 14.54 -9.74 -7.27
CA THR A 151 15.16 -9.43 -8.55
C THR A 151 14.96 -7.96 -8.94
N THR A 152 13.75 -7.43 -8.74
CA THR A 152 13.43 -6.03 -9.04
C THR A 152 14.27 -5.07 -8.19
N TRP A 153 14.40 -5.36 -6.91
CA TRP A 153 15.21 -4.55 -5.98
C TRP A 153 16.69 -4.61 -6.33
N TRP A 154 17.21 -5.80 -6.62
CA TRP A 154 18.61 -5.99 -6.97
C TRP A 154 18.98 -5.27 -8.27
N ARG A 155 18.10 -5.32 -9.28
CA ARG A 155 18.32 -4.70 -10.60
C ARG A 155 18.38 -3.17 -10.58
N GLN A 156 18.03 -2.51 -9.48
CA GLN A 156 18.23 -1.05 -9.36
C GLN A 156 19.69 -0.65 -9.63
N VAL A 157 20.66 -1.52 -9.29
CA VAL A 157 22.08 -1.25 -9.59
C VAL A 157 22.40 -1.26 -11.08
N GLU A 158 21.62 -1.97 -11.90
CA GLU A 158 21.81 -2.03 -13.35
C GLU A 158 21.36 -0.73 -14.03
N THR A 159 20.35 -0.04 -13.46
CA THR A 159 19.79 1.20 -14.03
C THR A 159 20.41 2.45 -13.42
N GLU A 160 20.49 2.52 -12.09
CA GLU A 160 20.97 3.70 -11.39
C GLU A 160 22.49 3.71 -11.25
N GLY A 161 23.10 2.52 -11.19
CA GLY A 161 24.52 2.36 -10.90
C GLY A 161 24.89 2.73 -9.46
N ILE A 162 26.09 2.33 -9.04
CA ILE A 162 26.70 2.80 -7.80
C ILE A 162 28.05 3.46 -8.14
N PRO A 163 28.44 4.55 -7.47
CA PRO A 163 29.75 5.15 -7.65
C PRO A 163 30.89 4.13 -7.47
N ALA A 164 32.02 4.40 -8.14
CA ALA A 164 33.16 3.48 -8.13
C ALA A 164 33.75 3.29 -6.72
N ASP A 165 33.59 4.24 -5.80
CA ASP A 165 34.00 4.14 -4.40
C ASP A 165 32.95 3.46 -3.51
N LEU A 166 31.81 3.06 -4.07
CA LEU A 166 30.67 2.41 -3.39
C LEU A 166 29.96 3.29 -2.36
N MET A 167 30.16 4.61 -2.42
CA MET A 167 29.53 5.54 -1.48
C MET A 167 28.02 5.66 -1.72
N TYR A 168 27.21 5.40 -0.69
CA TYR A 168 25.78 5.69 -0.70
C TYR A 168 25.51 7.10 -0.17
N THR A 169 25.52 8.06 -1.07
CA THR A 169 25.43 9.48 -0.70
C THR A 169 24.05 9.87 -0.20
N GLY A 170 23.98 10.96 0.58
CA GLY A 170 22.71 11.58 0.99
C GLY A 170 21.80 11.94 -0.19
N ALA A 171 22.37 12.35 -1.34
CA ALA A 171 21.61 12.65 -2.56
C ALA A 171 20.92 11.39 -3.12
N MET A 172 21.65 10.26 -3.21
CA MET A 172 21.08 8.98 -3.65
C MET A 172 19.98 8.50 -2.71
N ALA A 173 20.18 8.66 -1.40
CA ALA A 173 19.16 8.33 -0.40
C ALA A 173 17.91 9.19 -0.53
N SER A 174 18.06 10.48 -0.83
CA SER A 174 16.93 11.38 -1.07
C SER A 174 16.21 11.10 -2.39
N GLU A 175 16.91 10.64 -3.42
CA GLU A 175 16.29 10.21 -4.69
C GLU A 175 15.53 8.88 -4.55
N GLY A 176 15.97 7.99 -3.66
CA GLY A 176 15.28 6.74 -3.34
C GLY A 176 15.33 5.66 -4.43
N LYS A 177 16.01 5.89 -5.56
CA LYS A 177 15.97 4.99 -6.73
C LYS A 177 16.79 3.71 -6.58
N ILE A 178 17.85 3.72 -5.77
CA ILE A 178 18.74 2.58 -5.52
C ILE A 178 18.66 2.04 -4.09
N THR A 179 17.84 2.64 -3.23
CA THR A 179 17.78 2.32 -1.80
C THR A 179 17.43 0.85 -1.55
N LYS A 180 16.64 0.21 -2.41
CA LYS A 180 16.28 -1.20 -2.23
C LYS A 180 17.47 -2.12 -2.46
N PHE A 181 18.27 -1.85 -3.49
CA PHE A 181 19.56 -2.53 -3.69
C PHE A 181 20.51 -2.30 -2.51
N VAL A 182 20.63 -1.06 -2.04
CA VAL A 182 21.53 -0.72 -0.91
C VAL A 182 21.13 -1.46 0.37
N ASN A 183 19.83 -1.57 0.67
CA ASN A 183 19.34 -2.37 1.78
C ASN A 183 19.70 -3.86 1.64
N MET A 184 19.78 -4.39 0.43
CA MET A 184 20.18 -5.79 0.20
C MET A 184 21.69 -6.01 0.26
N ALA A 185 22.47 -5.06 -0.25
CA ALA A 185 23.92 -5.20 -0.46
C ALA A 185 24.75 -4.65 0.71
N SER A 186 24.14 -3.92 1.64
CA SER A 186 24.86 -3.30 2.77
C SER A 186 25.52 -4.35 3.66
N GLU A 187 26.83 -4.20 3.89
CA GLU A 187 27.59 -5.12 4.76
C GLU A 187 27.23 -4.99 6.25
N ASN A 188 26.57 -3.90 6.62
CA ASN A 188 26.10 -3.65 7.99
C ASN A 188 24.80 -4.42 8.31
N ILE A 189 24.16 -5.01 7.30
CA ILE A 189 22.94 -5.81 7.45
C ILE A 189 23.33 -7.29 7.57
N ASP A 190 22.93 -7.93 8.67
CA ASP A 190 23.26 -9.34 8.95
C ASP A 190 22.04 -10.25 9.11
N SER A 191 20.84 -9.67 9.08
CA SER A 191 19.59 -10.40 9.17
C SER A 191 18.46 -9.68 8.45
N VAL A 192 17.57 -10.50 7.89
CA VAL A 192 16.41 -10.08 7.11
C VAL A 192 15.22 -10.98 7.46
N GLY A 193 14.03 -10.39 7.55
CA GLY A 193 12.77 -11.10 7.66
C GLY A 193 11.82 -10.64 6.56
N CYS A 194 11.20 -11.57 5.85
CA CYS A 194 10.28 -11.26 4.76
C CYS A 194 8.88 -11.84 5.00
N ALA A 195 7.87 -11.10 4.56
CA ALA A 195 6.48 -11.55 4.49
C ALA A 195 5.98 -11.42 3.05
N VAL A 196 5.25 -12.44 2.60
CA VAL A 196 4.64 -12.47 1.27
C VAL A 196 3.16 -12.77 1.44
N THR A 197 2.31 -11.78 1.14
CA THR A 197 0.89 -11.88 1.42
C THR A 197 0.08 -11.60 0.17
N ARG A 198 -0.88 -12.47 -0.13
CA ARG A 198 -1.91 -12.22 -1.14
C ARG A 198 -3.01 -11.36 -0.53
N CYS A 199 -3.10 -10.11 -0.97
CA CYS A 199 -4.09 -9.16 -0.49
C CYS A 199 -5.27 -9.11 -1.48
N LYS A 200 -6.24 -10.01 -1.30
CA LYS A 200 -7.42 -10.13 -2.18
C LYS A 200 -8.19 -8.81 -2.30
N GLU A 201 -8.34 -8.13 -1.16
CA GLU A 201 -9.02 -6.83 -1.02
C GLU A 201 -8.42 -5.69 -1.83
N ILE A 202 -7.19 -5.82 -2.33
CA ILE A 202 -6.55 -4.82 -3.19
C ILE A 202 -6.05 -5.44 -4.50
N GLY A 203 -6.35 -6.71 -4.75
CA GLY A 203 -5.97 -7.38 -5.99
C GLY A 203 -4.46 -7.36 -6.23
N LYS A 204 -3.66 -7.46 -5.17
CA LYS A 204 -2.18 -7.43 -5.23
C LYS A 204 -1.57 -8.55 -4.38
N ILE A 205 -0.34 -8.94 -4.69
CA ILE A 205 0.58 -9.57 -3.75
C ILE A 205 1.52 -8.50 -3.21
N ARG A 206 1.72 -8.49 -1.89
CA ARG A 206 2.71 -7.64 -1.24
C ARG A 206 3.88 -8.47 -0.77
N VAL A 207 5.07 -8.05 -1.15
CA VAL A 207 6.33 -8.57 -0.62
C VAL A 207 6.95 -7.49 0.22
N VAL A 208 7.20 -7.79 1.49
CA VAL A 208 7.84 -6.87 2.42
C VAL A 208 9.02 -7.59 3.04
N CYS A 209 10.22 -7.02 2.95
CA CYS A 209 11.39 -7.49 3.66
C CYS A 209 11.92 -6.39 4.56
N GLU A 210 12.10 -6.71 5.84
CA GLU A 210 12.68 -5.81 6.84
C GLU A 210 14.09 -6.28 7.20
N TYR A 211 15.01 -5.33 7.33
CA TYR A 211 16.43 -5.55 7.60
C TYR A 211 16.78 -4.99 8.96
N ASN A 212 17.68 -5.66 9.69
CA ASN A 212 18.03 -5.36 11.07
C ASN A 212 18.56 -3.94 11.33
N THR A 213 19.05 -3.23 10.31
CA THR A 213 19.55 -1.86 10.42
C THR A 213 19.23 -1.03 9.17
N VAL A 214 19.28 0.29 9.32
CA VAL A 214 19.22 1.24 8.20
C VAL A 214 20.64 1.53 7.72
N PRO A 215 20.96 1.36 6.42
CA PRO A 215 22.25 1.76 5.87
C PRO A 215 22.52 3.25 6.11
N GLY A 216 23.73 3.58 6.58
CA GLY A 216 24.14 4.96 6.82
C GLY A 216 24.23 5.77 5.53
N LYS A 217 23.90 7.05 5.62
CA LYS A 217 24.10 8.01 4.54
C LYS A 217 25.56 8.45 4.55
N ASP A 218 26.12 8.64 3.36
CA ASP A 218 27.52 8.98 3.17
C ASP A 218 28.47 7.92 3.77
N GLU A 219 28.01 6.66 3.76
CA GLU A 219 28.78 5.47 4.08
C GLU A 219 28.92 4.59 2.83
N VAL A 220 29.98 3.79 2.78
CA VAL A 220 30.14 2.77 1.72
C VAL A 220 29.10 1.67 1.92
N VAL A 221 28.52 1.17 0.83
CA VAL A 221 27.56 0.05 0.91
C VAL A 221 28.25 -1.22 1.41
N TYR A 222 29.43 -1.52 0.88
CA TYR A 222 30.27 -2.61 1.38
C TYR A 222 31.75 -2.29 1.15
N THR A 223 32.59 -2.86 2.00
CA THR A 223 34.04 -2.70 1.93
C THR A 223 34.60 -3.57 0.82
N LYS A 224 35.34 -2.97 -0.11
CA LYS A 224 36.06 -3.72 -1.14
C LYS A 224 37.12 -4.62 -0.51
N ALA A 225 37.11 -5.89 -0.88
CA ALA A 225 38.14 -6.82 -0.45
C ALA A 225 39.52 -6.39 -0.95
N THR A 226 40.52 -6.45 -0.06
CA THR A 226 41.91 -6.10 -0.38
C THR A 226 42.61 -7.07 -1.33
N LYS A 227 42.21 -8.36 -1.30
CA LYS A 227 42.77 -9.41 -2.16
C LYS A 227 41.71 -10.31 -2.77
N LYS A 228 40.86 -10.91 -1.92
CA LYS A 228 39.81 -11.85 -2.32
C LYS A 228 38.59 -11.77 -1.39
N PRO A 229 37.41 -12.27 -1.79
CA PRO A 229 36.27 -12.40 -0.87
C PRO A 229 36.70 -13.02 0.47
N CYS A 230 36.05 -12.61 1.56
CA CYS A 230 36.39 -12.96 2.94
C CYS A 230 37.72 -12.42 3.52
N SER A 231 38.48 -11.57 2.82
CA SER A 231 39.77 -11.04 3.35
C SER A 231 39.62 -10.26 4.67
N GLY A 232 38.42 -9.75 4.98
CA GLY A 232 38.11 -8.99 6.20
C GLY A 232 37.43 -9.78 7.33
N CYS A 233 36.98 -11.03 7.11
CA CYS A 233 36.09 -11.71 8.08
C CYS A 233 36.71 -11.86 9.48
N THR A 234 38.01 -12.12 9.56
CA THR A 234 38.70 -12.28 10.86
C THR A 234 38.68 -10.98 11.69
N GLN A 235 38.66 -9.81 11.04
CA GLN A 235 38.62 -8.52 11.74
C GLN A 235 37.28 -8.34 12.48
N ILE A 236 36.20 -8.90 11.94
CA ILE A 236 34.86 -8.91 12.56
C ILE A 236 34.58 -10.21 13.33
N LYS A 237 35.62 -11.01 13.63
CA LYS A 237 35.55 -12.28 14.38
C LYS A 237 34.62 -13.33 13.75
N LYS A 238 34.46 -13.28 12.43
CA LYS A 238 33.74 -14.29 11.64
C LYS A 238 34.69 -15.14 10.82
N THR A 239 34.19 -16.26 10.34
CA THR A 239 34.89 -17.14 9.39
C THR A 239 34.37 -16.92 7.99
N CYS A 240 35.13 -17.34 6.97
CA CYS A 240 34.57 -17.39 5.62
C CYS A 240 33.63 -18.58 5.54
N GLY A 241 32.49 -18.42 4.87
CA GLY A 241 31.53 -19.51 4.61
C GLY A 241 32.21 -20.77 4.07
N THR A 242 31.64 -21.93 4.39
CA THR A 242 32.16 -23.24 3.98
C THR A 242 32.20 -23.40 2.47
N HIS A 243 31.36 -22.66 1.75
CA HIS A 243 31.44 -22.50 0.31
C HIS A 243 32.13 -21.16 -0.01
N TYR A 244 33.45 -21.18 -0.23
CA TYR A 244 34.23 -19.98 -0.56
C TYR A 244 33.69 -19.20 -1.78
N SER A 245 32.91 -19.86 -2.66
CA SER A 245 32.19 -19.24 -3.77
C SER A 245 31.09 -18.27 -3.34
N GLU A 246 30.61 -18.38 -2.09
CA GLU A 246 29.64 -17.44 -1.51
C GLU A 246 30.30 -16.11 -1.15
N GLY A 247 31.59 -16.12 -0.77
CA GLY A 247 32.33 -14.92 -0.44
C GLY A 247 31.85 -14.17 0.81
N LEU A 248 31.02 -14.81 1.65
CA LEU A 248 30.37 -14.22 2.83
C LEU A 248 31.07 -14.60 4.14
N CYS A 249 30.97 -13.72 5.13
CA CYS A 249 31.44 -13.95 6.50
C CYS A 249 30.33 -14.53 7.38
N VAL A 250 30.57 -15.69 8.00
CA VAL A 250 29.63 -16.42 8.87
C VAL A 250 30.22 -16.69 10.26
#